data_AF-A0A6J3H151-F1
#
_entry.id   AF-A0A6J3H151-F1
#
_cell.length_a   1.000
_cell.length_b   1.000
_cell.length_c   1.000
_cell.angle_alpha   90.00
_cell.angle_beta   90.00
_cell.angle_gamma   90.00
#
_symmetry.space_group_name_H-M   'P 1'
#
loop_
_entity.id
_entity.type
_entity.pdbx_description
1 polymer ?
#
loop_
_entity_poly.entity_id
_entity_poly.type
_entity_poly.pdbx_seq_one_letter_code
_entity_poly.pdbx_strand_id
1 'polypeptide(L)' 'MNLCVSALLLFLAILLPSGRGMFGNDGVKVRTCTSQNAVCFLGCPPGYTWIAFCHNILSCCRNMTKFQPPQAKDPWSK' A
#
# COMPACT_ATOMS: atom_id res chain seq x y z
N MET A 1 -17.58 -12.97 27.79
CA MET A 1 -16.51 -11.99 27.46
C MET A 1 -15.63 -12.42 26.28
N ASN A 2 -15.40 -13.72 26.03
CA ASN A 2 -14.58 -14.18 24.89
C ASN A 2 -15.18 -13.95 23.49
N LEU A 3 -16.52 -13.96 23.37
CA LEU A 3 -17.19 -13.79 22.07
C LEU A 3 -17.02 -12.36 21.51
N CYS A 4 -17.12 -11.34 22.37
CA CYS A 4 -16.91 -9.94 21.97
C CYS A 4 -15.48 -9.69 21.48
N VAL A 5 -14.48 -10.31 22.12
CA VAL A 5 -13.08 -10.18 21.70
C VAL A 5 -12.86 -10.85 20.35
N SER A 6 -13.40 -12.05 20.13
CA SER A 6 -13.29 -12.72 18.82
C SER A 6 -13.99 -11.93 17.71
N ALA A 7 -15.19 -11.40 17.96
CA ALA A 7 -15.90 -10.55 17.00
C ALA A 7 -15.14 -9.26 16.68
N LEU A 8 -14.55 -8.62 17.70
CA LEU A 8 -13.73 -7.42 17.52
C LEU A 8 -12.47 -7.70 16.70
N LEU A 9 -11.79 -8.81 16.96
CA LEU A 9 -10.60 -9.22 16.21
C LEU A 9 -10.93 -9.53 14.74
N LEU A 10 -12.04 -10.23 14.49
CA LEU A 10 -12.54 -10.46 13.13
C LEU A 10 -12.85 -9.13 12.43
N PHE A 11 -13.49 -8.18 13.11
CA PHE A 11 -13.81 -6.87 12.56
C PHE A 11 -12.56 -6.05 12.21
N LEU A 12 -11.53 -6.08 13.06
CA LEU A 12 -10.24 -5.47 12.76
C LEU A 12 -9.55 -6.12 11.56
N ALA A 13 -9.68 -7.44 11.40
CA ALA A 13 -9.06 -8.15 10.28
C ALA A 13 -9.65 -7.75 8.92
N ILE A 14 -10.94 -7.40 8.85
CA ILE A 14 -11.59 -6.92 7.62
C ILE A 14 -11.19 -5.49 7.24
N LEU A 15 -10.74 -4.70 8.22
CA LEU A 15 -10.22 -3.34 7.99
C LEU A 15 -8.79 -3.34 7.48
N LEU A 16 -8.06 -4.46 7.64
CA LEU A 16 -6.71 -4.58 7.08
C LEU A 16 -6.82 -4.61 5.55
N PRO A 17 -6.10 -3.72 4.85
CA PRO A 17 -6.09 -3.73 3.40
C PRO A 17 -5.59 -5.08 2.90
N SER A 18 -6.11 -5.51 1.75
CA SER A 18 -5.69 -6.75 1.09
C SER A 18 -4.17 -6.88 1.13
N GLY A 19 -3.63 -8.06 1.51
CA GLY A 19 -2.17 -8.26 1.64
C GLY A 19 -1.35 -7.81 0.43
N ARG A 20 -1.97 -7.73 -0.76
CA ARG A 20 -1.40 -7.13 -1.98
C ARG A 20 -0.97 -5.66 -1.85
N GLY A 21 -1.45 -4.93 -0.86
CA GLY A 21 -1.04 -3.55 -0.56
C GLY A 21 0.13 -3.45 0.43
N MET A 22 0.58 -4.56 1.03
CA MET A 22 1.75 -4.58 1.91
C MET A 22 3.05 -4.58 1.11
N PHE A 23 4.14 -4.18 1.77
CA PHE A 23 5.51 -4.22 1.26
C PHE A 23 5.84 -5.59 0.63
N GLY A 24 6.50 -5.58 -0.53
CA GLY A 24 6.89 -6.80 -1.26
C GLY A 24 5.82 -7.38 -2.21
N ASN A 25 4.73 -6.66 -2.48
CA ASN A 25 3.73 -7.02 -3.49
C ASN A 25 3.65 -5.97 -4.61
N ASP A 26 2.98 -6.31 -5.72
CA ASP A 26 2.76 -5.41 -6.87
C ASP A 26 1.76 -4.25 -6.60
N GLY A 27 1.29 -4.10 -5.36
CA GLY A 27 0.31 -3.09 -4.97
C GLY A 27 -1.11 -3.38 -5.46
N VAL A 28 -2.02 -2.43 -5.18
CA VAL A 28 -3.43 -2.50 -5.58
C VAL A 28 -3.70 -1.51 -6.71
N LYS A 29 -4.26 -2.01 -7.82
CA LYS A 29 -4.64 -1.18 -8.98
C LYS A 29 -6.02 -0.56 -8.74
N VAL A 30 -6.05 0.76 -8.57
CA VAL A 30 -7.28 1.55 -8.45
C VAL A 30 -7.36 2.50 -9.63
N ARG A 31 -8.47 2.46 -10.39
CA ARG A 31 -8.60 3.13 -11.70
C ARG A 31 -8.13 4.59 -11.70
N THR A 32 -8.50 5.37 -10.69
CA THR A 32 -8.14 6.79 -10.55
C THR A 32 -6.65 7.01 -10.26
N CYS A 33 -6.03 6.13 -9.49
CA CYS A 33 -4.59 6.15 -9.23
C CYS A 33 -3.80 5.66 -10.45
N THR A 34 -4.26 4.57 -11.08
CA THR A 34 -3.64 3.97 -12.26
C THR A 34 -3.68 4.90 -13.48
N SER A 35 -4.73 5.73 -13.65
CA SER A 35 -4.75 6.76 -14.69
C SER A 35 -3.64 7.82 -14.54
N GLN A 36 -3.02 7.92 -13.35
CA GLN A 36 -1.84 8.75 -13.11
C GLN A 36 -0.52 7.95 -13.16
N ASN A 37 -0.49 6.76 -13.76
CA ASN A 37 0.70 5.89 -13.76
C ASN A 37 1.23 5.64 -12.33
N ALA A 38 0.31 5.43 -11.39
CA ALA A 38 0.58 5.19 -9.98
C ALA A 38 -0.16 3.95 -9.47
N VAL A 39 0.27 3.41 -8.33
CA VAL A 39 -0.27 2.20 -7.72
C VAL A 39 -0.51 2.44 -6.23
N CYS A 40 -1.51 1.78 -5.65
CA CYS A 40 -1.87 1.95 -4.25
C CYS A 40 -1.11 0.97 -3.34
N PHE A 41 -0.52 1.48 -2.26
CA PHE A 41 0.18 0.72 -1.23
C PHE A 41 -0.25 1.15 0.19
N LEU A 42 0.02 0.32 1.19
CA LEU A 42 -0.15 0.67 2.61
C LEU A 42 1.01 1.58 3.05
N GLY A 43 0.86 2.87 2.75
CA GLY A 43 1.96 3.83 2.77
C GLY A 43 2.87 3.67 1.54
N CYS A 44 3.53 4.75 1.11
CA CYS A 44 4.41 4.66 -0.06
C CYS A 44 5.75 4.02 0.28
N PRO A 45 6.19 3.00 -0.50
CA PRO A 45 7.50 2.42 -0.31
C PRO A 45 8.61 3.42 -0.68
N PRO A 46 9.85 3.21 -0.18
CA PRO A 46 11.00 4.00 -0.60
C PRO A 46 11.15 4.01 -2.13
N GLY A 47 11.47 5.17 -2.71
CA GLY A 47 11.51 5.33 -4.17
C GLY A 47 10.18 5.64 -4.82
N TYR A 48 9.10 5.77 -4.05
CA TYR A 48 7.81 6.24 -4.53
C TYR A 48 7.42 7.55 -3.84
N THR A 49 6.81 8.44 -4.62
CA THR A 49 6.22 9.69 -4.12
C THR A 49 4.73 9.50 -3.88
N TRP A 50 4.28 9.95 -2.71
CA TRP A 50 2.87 10.02 -2.37
C TRP A 50 2.14 11.08 -3.19
N ILE A 51 0.98 10.73 -3.73
CA ILE A 51 0.14 11.64 -4.55
C ILE A 51 -1.18 11.94 -3.85
N ALA A 52 -1.88 10.90 -3.40
CA ALA A 52 -3.23 11.02 -2.84
C ALA A 52 -3.59 9.75 -2.05
N PHE A 53 -4.74 9.74 -1.37
CA PHE A 53 -5.31 8.53 -0.81
C PHE A 53 -6.09 7.71 -1.86
N CYS A 54 -6.02 6.39 -1.75
CA CYS A 54 -6.82 5.45 -2.55
C CYS A 54 -8.02 4.97 -1.72
N HIS A 55 -9.20 5.59 -1.84
CA HIS A 55 -10.51 5.23 -1.26
C HIS A 55 -10.59 4.82 0.24
N ASN A 56 -9.47 4.64 0.95
CA ASN A 56 -9.30 4.14 2.32
C ASN A 56 -7.87 4.50 2.80
N ILE A 57 -7.29 3.76 3.77
CA ILE A 57 -5.93 3.99 4.32
C ILE A 57 -4.76 3.74 3.35
N LEU A 58 -5.05 3.32 2.11
CA LEU A 58 -4.03 3.11 1.09
C LEU A 58 -3.57 4.44 0.48
N SER A 59 -2.30 4.53 0.16
CA SER A 59 -1.65 5.67 -0.48
C SER A 59 -1.44 5.39 -1.96
N CYS A 60 -1.84 6.32 -2.83
CA CYS A 60 -1.51 6.32 -4.25
C CYS A 60 -0.07 6.81 -4.42
N CYS A 61 0.78 5.94 -4.93
CA CYS A 61 2.22 6.14 -4.98
C CYS A 61 2.73 6.02 -6.41
N ARG A 62 3.52 6.99 -6.87
CA ARG A 62 4.17 6.97 -8.19
C ARG A 62 5.67 6.76 -8.01
N ASN A 63 6.24 5.89 -8.86
CA ASN A 63 7.67 5.65 -8.86
C ASN A 63 8.44 6.95 -9.18
N MET A 64 9.44 7.26 -8.35
CA MET A 64 10.33 8.40 -8.52
C MET A 64 11.30 8.14 -9.66
N THR A 65 11.39 9.06 -10.61
CA THR A 65 12.36 8.96 -11.72
C THR A 65 13.66 9.70 -11.44
N LYS A 66 13.71 10.52 -10.37
CA LYS A 66 14.86 11.32 -9.95
C LYS A 66 15.02 11.24 -8.44
N PHE A 67 16.26 11.38 -7.96
CA PHE A 67 16.60 11.41 -6.53
C PHE A 67 16.04 10.22 -5.75
N GLN A 68 16.11 9.02 -6.33
CA GLN A 68 15.70 7.81 -5.63
C GLN A 68 16.60 7.60 -4.40
N PRO A 69 16.02 7.37 -3.21
CA PRO A 69 16.80 7.03 -2.04
C PRO A 69 17.50 5.67 -2.25
N PRO A 70 18.68 5.42 -1.65
CA PRO A 70 19.37 4.14 -1.82
C PRO A 70 18.54 2.92 -1.41
N GLN A 71 17.58 3.11 -0.49
CA GLN A 71 16.61 2.11 -0.03
C GLN A 71 15.49 1.79 -1.04
N ALA A 72 15.38 2.55 -2.13
CA ALA A 72 14.43 2.28 -3.22
C ALA A 72 14.80 1.04 -4.04
N LYS A 73 16.07 0.60 -3.96
CA LYS A 73 16.46 -0.69 -4.50
C LYS A 73 15.77 -1.77 -3.68
N ASP A 74 14.87 -2.49 -4.33
CA ASP A 74 14.10 -3.55 -3.71
C ASP A 74 15.09 -4.58 -3.12
N PRO A 75 15.13 -4.82 -1.80
CA PRO A 75 16.01 -5.84 -1.23
C PRO A 75 15.64 -7.26 -1.70
N TRP A 76 14.48 -7.41 -2.38
CA TRP A 76 13.97 -8.65 -2.94
C TRP A 76 14.14 -8.76 -4.46
N SER A 77 14.65 -7.71 -5.12
CA SER A 77 15.08 -7.77 -6.53
C SER A 77 16.31 -8.67 -6.62
N LYS A 78 16.13 -9.90 -7.12
CA LYS A 78 17.25 -10.73 -7.58
C LYS A 78 17.95 -10.09 -8.78
#